data_AF-B0TXC2-F1
#
_entry.id   AF-B0TXC2-F1
#
_cell.length_a   1.000
_cell.length_b   1.000
_cell.length_c   1.000
_cell.angle_alpha   90.00
_cell.angle_beta   90.00
_cell.angle_gamma   90.00
#
_symmetry.space_group_name_H-M   'P 1'
#
loop_
_entity.id
_entity.type
_entity.pdbx_description
1 polymer ?
#
loop_
_entity_poly.entity_id
_entity_poly.type
_entity_poly.pdbx_seq_one_letter_code
_entity_poly.pdbx_strand_id
1 'polypeptide(L)'
;MKKRILGSLLCLCGISIAYADNSAQCDNIPTVVEKFKGADQDNWIGYRNGDFVRYDNKVYQLKNDWWTADSPDINQHWVYCQDVLQPAIYLHTPSRPAYVSNTSKPHVIIYDSNHNQVADLKNLKWGATKKVRLPIGQFTIVVEGINSTQGYASQGIVNLAMGQSKKISVNYKNIHAASLSIYPKAAISGSVGVKILDSKGTVVYQGSLVFNQENTIYDIDVTKGKYMIHANSYIVAGKVYKTPDTLVSLSPDKTTNVNLNFDNWSIAISRVDVVISNLPKGKEAKLKFMNNTGDVQTVDVKGNGVYTQMFAKDGSQWRLMADGIDRASIFPKSFNANQSCVNATITTQSK
;
A
#
# COMPACT_ATOMS: atom_id res chain seq x y z
N MET A 1 -50.91 78.01 60.34
CA MET A 1 -50.16 78.50 59.16
C MET A 1 -49.44 77.31 58.52
N LYS A 2 -49.48 77.21 57.17
CA LYS A 2 -48.78 76.26 56.25
C LYS A 2 -49.17 74.76 56.35
N LYS A 3 -50.14 74.28 55.55
CA LYS A 3 -50.07 73.66 54.19
C LYS A 3 -49.50 72.21 54.14
N ARG A 4 -50.40 71.21 53.99
CA ARG A 4 -50.60 70.26 52.84
C ARG A 4 -49.32 69.78 52.09
N ILE A 5 -49.06 68.51 51.71
CA ILE A 5 -49.90 67.47 51.03
C ILE A 5 -49.12 66.11 50.92
N LEU A 6 -49.91 65.03 50.87
CA LEU A 6 -49.79 63.64 50.33
C LEU A 6 -48.46 62.99 49.92
N GLY A 7 -48.42 61.67 50.14
CA GLY A 7 -47.82 60.70 49.21
C GLY A 7 -47.80 59.26 49.74
N SER A 8 -48.91 58.52 49.61
CA SER A 8 -49.00 57.08 49.91
C SER A 8 -48.17 56.24 48.92
N LEU A 9 -47.51 55.17 49.38
CA LEU A 9 -47.12 54.06 48.50
C LEU A 9 -47.31 52.72 49.22
N LEU A 10 -48.19 51.88 48.66
CA LEU A 10 -48.36 50.47 48.97
C LEU A 10 -47.08 49.70 48.63
N CYS A 11 -46.72 48.71 49.45
CA CYS A 11 -45.73 47.69 49.11
C CYS A 11 -46.46 46.33 49.02
N LEU A 12 -46.59 45.81 47.80
CA LEU A 12 -47.08 44.47 47.47
C LEU A 12 -45.92 43.68 46.84
N CYS A 13 -45.67 42.50 47.42
CA CYS A 13 -45.07 41.26 46.90
C CYS A 13 -43.79 41.27 46.03
N GLY A 14 -42.89 40.33 46.36
CA GLY A 14 -41.85 39.86 45.44
C GLY A 14 -41.30 38.50 45.88
N ILE A 15 -41.99 37.42 45.49
CA ILE A 15 -41.38 36.08 45.41
C ILE A 15 -40.49 36.12 44.16
N SER A 16 -39.17 36.10 44.36
CA SER A 16 -38.21 35.97 43.27
C SER A 16 -38.13 34.52 42.81
N ILE A 17 -38.98 34.14 41.85
CA ILE A 17 -38.73 32.99 40.98
C ILE A 17 -37.82 33.50 39.87
N ALA A 18 -36.53 33.16 39.93
CA ALA A 18 -35.62 33.41 38.83
C ALA A 18 -35.91 32.42 37.70
N TYR A 19 -36.92 32.72 36.89
CA TYR A 19 -37.05 32.14 35.54
C TYR A 19 -36.31 33.05 34.58
N ALA A 20 -35.05 32.74 34.32
CA ALA A 20 -34.34 33.18 33.14
C ALA A 20 -33.13 32.26 32.93
N ASP A 21 -33.34 31.19 32.18
CA ASP A 21 -32.24 30.69 31.35
C ASP A 21 -32.76 30.46 29.94
N ASN A 22 -32.08 31.06 28.96
CA ASN A 22 -32.51 31.18 27.58
C ASN A 22 -32.54 29.80 26.92
N SER A 23 -33.70 29.12 26.95
CA SER A 23 -33.89 27.73 26.51
C SER A 23 -33.95 27.53 24.99
N ALA A 24 -33.42 28.46 24.20
CA ALA A 24 -33.41 28.36 22.74
C ALA A 24 -32.24 27.54 22.17
N GLN A 25 -31.22 27.22 22.98
CA GLN A 25 -30.06 26.43 22.55
C GLN A 25 -29.96 25.13 23.34
N CYS A 26 -29.63 24.05 22.63
CA CYS A 26 -29.34 22.77 23.24
C CYS A 26 -28.00 22.78 23.97
N ASP A 27 -27.86 21.88 24.94
CA ASP A 27 -26.58 21.58 25.58
C ASP A 27 -25.63 20.84 24.61
N ASN A 28 -24.45 20.48 25.10
CA ASN A 28 -23.45 19.72 24.35
C ASN A 28 -24.03 18.40 23.81
N ILE A 29 -24.36 18.39 22.52
CA ILE A 29 -25.05 17.29 21.86
C ILE A 29 -24.18 16.02 21.91
N PRO A 30 -24.71 14.87 22.38
CA PRO A 30 -23.95 13.64 22.45
C PRO A 30 -23.44 13.17 21.08
N THR A 31 -22.22 12.65 21.02
CA THR A 31 -21.63 12.13 19.78
C THR A 31 -21.89 10.63 19.56
N VAL A 32 -22.33 9.89 20.60
CA VAL A 32 -22.47 8.42 20.60
C VAL A 32 -23.94 8.00 20.63
N VAL A 33 -24.31 6.98 19.85
CA VAL A 33 -25.70 6.49 19.66
C VAL A 33 -26.42 6.15 20.95
N GLU A 34 -25.76 5.44 21.86
CA GLU A 34 -26.36 4.92 23.10
C GLU A 34 -26.84 6.04 24.05
N LYS A 35 -26.35 7.27 23.85
CA LYS A 35 -26.76 8.44 24.61
C LYS A 35 -28.03 9.10 24.08
N PHE A 36 -28.50 8.71 22.89
CA PHE A 36 -29.80 9.14 22.37
C PHE A 36 -30.84 8.10 22.76
N LYS A 37 -31.92 8.53 23.42
CA LYS A 37 -33.07 7.66 23.66
C LYS A 37 -33.82 7.45 22.33
N GLY A 38 -34.34 6.24 22.12
CA GLY A 38 -35.23 5.94 20.99
C GLY A 38 -36.52 6.76 21.12
N ALA A 39 -37.08 7.23 19.99
CA ALA A 39 -38.23 8.12 19.96
C ALA A 39 -39.57 7.40 19.75
N ASP A 40 -39.58 6.07 19.84
CA ASP A 40 -40.74 5.25 19.55
C ASP A 40 -41.82 5.43 20.63
N GLN A 41 -43.10 5.35 20.23
CA GLN A 41 -44.28 5.56 21.09
C GLN A 41 -44.36 4.59 22.29
N ASP A 42 -43.54 3.53 22.31
CA ASP A 42 -43.50 2.50 23.34
C ASP A 42 -42.36 2.69 24.36
N ASN A 43 -41.73 3.86 24.44
CA ASN A 43 -40.75 4.13 25.48
C ASN A 43 -41.45 4.46 26.82
N TRP A 44 -42.00 3.43 27.48
CA TRP A 44 -42.79 3.52 28.73
C TRP A 44 -42.10 4.26 29.89
N ILE A 45 -40.78 4.44 29.82
CA ILE A 45 -39.97 5.12 30.84
C ILE A 45 -39.98 6.65 30.64
N GLY A 46 -40.37 7.12 29.45
CA GLY A 46 -40.38 8.53 29.07
C GLY A 46 -38.99 9.18 29.04
N TYR A 47 -39.00 10.48 28.78
CA TYR A 47 -37.85 11.36 28.65
C TYR A 47 -37.87 12.37 29.79
N ARG A 48 -36.70 12.67 30.35
CA ARG A 48 -36.50 13.65 31.43
C ARG A 48 -35.83 14.89 30.85
N ASN A 49 -35.93 16.00 31.57
CA ASN A 49 -35.20 17.22 31.20
C ASN A 49 -33.71 16.90 30.97
N GLY A 50 -33.17 17.38 29.86
CA GLY A 50 -31.80 17.16 29.41
C GLY A 50 -31.62 16.00 28.44
N ASP A 51 -32.59 15.07 28.33
CA ASP A 51 -32.49 13.93 27.42
C ASP A 51 -32.45 14.37 25.96
N PHE A 52 -31.65 13.66 25.16
CA PHE A 52 -31.56 13.83 23.73
C PHE A 52 -32.24 12.67 22.99
N VAL A 53 -33.00 12.99 21.95
CA VAL A 53 -33.66 12.01 21.07
C VAL A 53 -33.33 12.27 19.62
N ARG A 54 -33.40 11.21 18.82
CA ARG A 54 -33.39 11.29 17.36
C ARG A 54 -34.80 11.06 16.85
N TYR A 55 -35.36 12.04 16.15
CA TYR A 55 -36.70 11.98 15.59
C TYR A 55 -36.69 12.67 14.23
N ASP A 56 -37.21 12.01 13.19
CA ASP A 56 -37.29 12.54 11.82
C ASP A 56 -35.97 13.17 11.30
N ASN A 57 -34.86 12.41 11.35
CA ASN A 57 -33.52 12.87 10.95
C ASN A 57 -32.99 14.13 11.66
N LYS A 58 -33.58 14.52 12.79
CA LYS A 58 -33.17 15.65 13.61
C LYS A 58 -32.84 15.20 15.03
N VAL A 59 -32.04 16.00 15.71
CA VAL A 59 -31.72 15.85 17.12
C VAL A 59 -32.50 16.89 17.92
N TYR A 60 -33.19 16.43 18.96
CA TYR A 60 -33.91 17.28 19.89
C TYR A 60 -33.42 17.05 21.32
N GLN A 61 -33.56 18.08 22.16
CA GLN A 61 -33.33 17.99 23.60
C GLN A 61 -34.58 18.44 24.37
N LEU A 62 -34.97 17.70 25.41
CA LEU A 62 -36.03 18.15 26.30
C LEU A 62 -35.47 19.22 27.26
N LYS A 63 -35.95 20.46 27.19
CA LYS A 63 -35.46 21.57 28.05
C LYS A 63 -36.52 22.16 28.95
N ASN A 64 -37.76 22.22 28.46
CA ASN A 64 -38.83 22.98 29.08
C ASN A 64 -39.91 22.10 29.72
N ASP A 65 -39.57 20.84 29.99
CA ASP A 65 -40.42 19.87 30.69
C ASP A 65 -39.53 19.01 31.61
N TRP A 66 -40.08 18.59 32.75
CA TRP A 66 -39.38 17.74 33.71
C TRP A 66 -39.48 16.26 33.31
N TRP A 67 -40.59 15.87 32.68
CA TRP A 67 -40.80 14.53 32.14
C TRP A 67 -41.88 14.52 31.05
N THR A 68 -41.68 13.75 29.99
CA THR A 68 -42.72 13.48 28.99
C THR A 68 -42.59 12.07 28.40
N ALA A 69 -43.70 11.46 27.98
CA ALA A 69 -43.67 10.27 27.12
C ALA A 69 -43.82 10.61 25.63
N ASP A 70 -44.11 11.87 25.31
CA ASP A 70 -44.45 12.32 23.97
C ASP A 70 -43.20 12.63 23.14
N SER A 71 -43.28 12.35 21.84
CA SER A 71 -42.23 12.64 20.87
C SER A 71 -42.19 14.13 20.45
N PRO A 72 -41.11 14.59 19.77
CA PRO A 72 -40.94 15.99 19.36
C PRO A 72 -42.03 16.61 18.47
N ASP A 73 -42.82 15.80 17.78
CA ASP A 73 -43.97 16.23 16.98
C ASP A 73 -45.24 16.51 17.81
N ILE A 74 -45.30 16.00 19.03
CA ILE A 74 -46.46 16.12 19.93
C ILE A 74 -46.17 17.13 21.04
N ASN A 75 -44.98 17.08 21.65
CA ASN A 75 -44.62 17.94 22.77
C ASN A 75 -43.73 19.12 22.36
N GLN A 76 -44.23 20.34 22.54
CA GLN A 76 -43.53 21.59 22.23
C GLN A 76 -42.28 21.89 23.09
N HIS A 77 -42.05 21.13 24.17
CA HIS A 77 -40.90 21.31 25.07
C HIS A 77 -39.60 20.71 24.53
N TRP A 78 -39.68 20.00 23.40
CA TRP A 78 -38.54 19.54 22.63
C TRP A 78 -37.91 20.70 21.85
N VAL A 79 -36.64 21.00 22.16
CA VAL A 79 -35.86 22.01 21.47
C VAL A 79 -35.08 21.34 20.34
N TYR A 80 -35.26 21.83 19.12
CA TYR A 80 -34.45 21.41 17.98
C TYR A 80 -32.99 21.82 18.18
N CYS A 81 -32.08 20.86 18.06
CA CYS A 81 -30.65 21.11 18.20
C CYS A 81 -29.96 21.24 16.85
N GLN A 82 -30.09 20.21 16.02
CA GLN A 82 -29.45 20.12 14.71
C GLN A 82 -30.02 18.96 13.90
N ASP A 83 -29.72 18.95 12.61
CA ASP A 83 -29.93 17.77 11.76
C ASP A 83 -28.92 16.66 12.13
N VAL A 84 -29.32 15.40 11.96
CA VAL A 84 -28.42 14.27 12.16
C VAL A 84 -27.31 14.31 11.10
N LEU A 85 -26.09 14.64 11.52
CA LEU A 85 -24.91 14.58 10.66
C LEU A 85 -24.57 13.12 10.37
N GLN A 86 -24.90 12.66 9.15
CA GLN A 86 -24.63 11.28 8.73
C GLN A 86 -23.13 11.00 8.70
N PRO A 87 -22.65 9.99 9.45
CA PRO A 87 -21.27 9.57 9.33
C PRO A 87 -20.98 8.95 7.98
N ALA A 88 -19.69 8.85 7.65
CA ALA A 88 -19.25 8.29 6.39
C ALA A 88 -18.00 7.43 6.53
N ILE A 89 -17.93 6.42 5.67
CA ILE A 89 -16.73 5.65 5.41
C ILE A 89 -16.18 6.06 4.05
N TYR A 90 -14.87 6.25 4.01
CA TYR A 90 -14.09 6.48 2.80
C TYR A 90 -13.29 5.22 2.51
N LEU A 91 -13.81 4.40 1.59
CA LEU A 91 -13.17 3.17 1.14
C LEU A 91 -12.12 3.51 0.08
N HIS A 92 -10.86 3.25 0.38
CA HIS A 92 -9.74 3.44 -0.53
C HIS A 92 -9.36 2.10 -1.14
N THR A 93 -9.58 1.95 -2.45
CA THR A 93 -9.09 0.78 -3.19
C THR A 93 -7.62 0.98 -3.58
N PRO A 94 -6.80 -0.07 -3.59
CA PRO A 94 -5.39 0.05 -3.91
C PRO A 94 -5.23 0.22 -5.43
N SER A 95 -4.03 0.56 -5.89
CA SER A 95 -3.68 0.32 -7.30
C SER A 95 -3.89 -1.14 -7.62
N ARG A 96 -4.34 -1.46 -8.84
CA ARG A 96 -4.60 -2.85 -9.23
C ARG A 96 -3.30 -3.67 -9.13
N PRO A 97 -3.26 -4.74 -8.31
CA PRO A 97 -2.10 -5.61 -8.26
C PRO A 97 -1.87 -6.31 -9.61
N ALA A 98 -0.61 -6.58 -9.96
CA ALA A 98 -0.26 -7.22 -11.24
C ALA A 98 -0.81 -8.65 -11.38
N TYR A 99 -1.00 -9.34 -10.25
CA TYR A 99 -1.57 -10.70 -10.18
C TYR A 99 -3.10 -10.73 -10.27
N VAL A 100 -3.78 -9.58 -10.34
CA VAL A 100 -5.23 -9.48 -10.55
C VAL A 100 -5.52 -9.19 -12.03
N SER A 101 -6.48 -9.93 -12.61
CA SER A 101 -6.90 -9.75 -14.01
C SER A 101 -7.31 -8.31 -14.31
N ASN A 102 -7.04 -7.87 -15.53
CA ASN A 102 -7.37 -6.52 -15.98
C ASN A 102 -8.88 -6.21 -15.99
N THR A 103 -9.71 -7.25 -16.10
CA THR A 103 -11.17 -7.13 -16.15
C THR A 103 -11.83 -7.17 -14.77
N SER A 104 -11.14 -7.71 -13.77
CA SER A 104 -11.69 -7.88 -12.42
C SER A 104 -11.67 -6.57 -11.63
N LYS A 105 -12.69 -6.37 -10.79
CA LYS A 105 -12.90 -5.14 -10.01
C LYS A 105 -13.20 -5.45 -8.54
N PRO A 106 -12.82 -4.59 -7.59
CA PRO A 106 -13.14 -4.76 -6.19
C PRO A 106 -14.64 -4.73 -5.93
N HIS A 107 -15.03 -5.57 -4.97
CA HIS A 107 -16.38 -5.68 -4.46
C HIS A 107 -16.32 -5.72 -2.94
N VAL A 108 -17.05 -4.81 -2.32
CA VAL A 108 -17.12 -4.63 -0.87
C VAL A 108 -18.57 -4.69 -0.42
N ILE A 109 -18.84 -5.48 0.61
CA ILE A 109 -20.15 -5.59 1.23
C ILE A 109 -20.03 -5.07 2.67
N ILE A 110 -21.03 -4.30 3.10
CA ILE A 110 -21.10 -3.76 4.47
C ILE A 110 -22.35 -4.31 5.14
N TYR A 111 -22.16 -4.87 6.34
CA TYR A 111 -23.24 -5.37 7.19
C TYR A 111 -23.36 -4.52 8.45
N ASP A 112 -24.57 -4.39 8.98
CA ASP A 112 -24.79 -3.84 10.32
C ASP A 112 -24.48 -4.87 11.44
N SER A 113 -24.68 -4.49 12.69
CA SER A 113 -24.49 -5.36 13.86
C SER A 113 -25.45 -6.55 13.92
N ASN A 114 -26.55 -6.51 13.19
CA ASN A 114 -27.53 -7.59 13.10
C ASN A 114 -27.27 -8.49 11.87
N HIS A 115 -26.12 -8.33 11.21
CA HIS A 115 -25.74 -9.03 9.99
C HIS A 115 -26.64 -8.77 8.77
N ASN A 116 -27.42 -7.68 8.78
CA ASN A 116 -28.15 -7.26 7.59
C ASN A 116 -27.21 -6.49 6.65
N GLN A 117 -27.32 -6.77 5.36
CA GLN A 117 -26.56 -6.05 4.35
C GLN A 117 -27.09 -4.62 4.20
N VAL A 118 -26.23 -3.63 4.48
CA VAL A 118 -26.57 -2.20 4.38
C VAL A 118 -25.93 -1.52 3.17
N ALA A 119 -24.90 -2.12 2.58
CA ALA A 119 -24.33 -1.65 1.31
C ALA A 119 -23.72 -2.82 0.51
N ASP A 120 -23.88 -2.78 -0.81
CA ASP A 120 -23.29 -3.70 -1.77
C ASP A 120 -22.59 -2.88 -2.87
N LEU A 121 -21.26 -2.82 -2.81
CA LEU A 121 -20.43 -1.94 -3.62
C LEU A 121 -19.69 -2.73 -4.69
N LYS A 122 -20.40 -3.08 -5.75
CA LYS A 122 -19.85 -3.81 -6.90
C LYS A 122 -19.05 -2.92 -7.84
N ASN A 123 -18.10 -3.52 -8.54
CA ASN A 123 -17.36 -2.91 -9.65
C ASN A 123 -16.64 -1.60 -9.27
N LEU A 124 -16.07 -1.53 -8.06
CA LEU A 124 -15.31 -0.36 -7.64
C LEU A 124 -14.12 -0.13 -8.59
N LYS A 125 -13.71 1.13 -8.73
CA LYS A 125 -12.52 1.49 -9.51
C LYS A 125 -11.28 1.23 -8.66
N TRP A 126 -10.20 0.71 -9.26
CA TRP A 126 -8.89 0.60 -8.63
C TRP A 126 -8.25 1.98 -8.41
N GLY A 127 -7.48 2.14 -7.33
CA GLY A 127 -6.77 3.37 -6.98
C GLY A 127 -7.71 4.55 -6.69
N ALA A 128 -8.94 4.27 -6.25
CA ALA A 128 -9.98 5.27 -6.09
C ALA A 128 -10.50 5.30 -4.66
N THR A 129 -11.20 6.38 -4.32
CA THR A 129 -11.89 6.51 -3.04
C THR A 129 -13.40 6.53 -3.26
N LYS A 130 -14.12 5.65 -2.57
CA LYS A 130 -15.59 5.66 -2.54
C LYS A 130 -16.07 6.14 -1.17
N LYS A 131 -16.82 7.23 -1.14
CA LYS A 131 -17.57 7.67 0.05
C LYS A 131 -18.87 6.88 0.16
N VAL A 132 -19.13 6.33 1.33
CA VAL A 132 -20.35 5.61 1.70
C VAL A 132 -20.91 6.29 2.95
N ARG A 133 -22.14 6.79 2.87
CA ARG A 133 -22.85 7.33 4.05
C ARG A 133 -23.57 6.17 4.72
N LEU A 134 -23.42 6.06 6.04
CA LEU A 134 -24.03 5.02 6.84
C LEU A 134 -24.68 5.67 8.06
N PRO A 135 -25.68 5.05 8.69
CA PRO A 135 -26.17 5.52 9.97
C PRO A 135 -25.10 5.40 11.06
N ILE A 136 -25.34 6.02 12.20
CA ILE A 136 -24.47 5.89 13.36
C ILE A 136 -24.64 4.47 13.93
N GLY A 137 -23.56 3.77 14.23
CA GLY A 137 -23.60 2.37 14.66
C GLY A 137 -22.31 1.59 14.38
N GLN A 138 -22.35 0.27 14.58
CA GLN A 138 -21.27 -0.65 14.26
C GLN A 138 -21.53 -1.35 12.93
N PHE A 139 -20.47 -1.50 12.12
CA PHE A 139 -20.54 -2.14 10.82
C PHE A 139 -19.40 -3.12 10.61
N THR A 140 -19.69 -4.22 9.90
CA THR A 140 -18.69 -5.17 9.41
C THR A 140 -18.44 -4.91 7.93
N ILE A 141 -17.17 -4.80 7.54
CA ILE A 141 -16.73 -4.57 6.16
C ILE A 141 -16.12 -5.86 5.63
N VAL A 142 -16.75 -6.44 4.63
CA VAL A 142 -16.28 -7.64 3.94
C VAL A 142 -15.79 -7.24 2.56
N VAL A 143 -14.55 -7.62 2.25
CA VAL A 143 -13.96 -7.45 0.91
C VAL A 143 -13.93 -8.81 0.25
N GLU A 144 -14.68 -8.98 -0.83
CA GLU A 144 -14.67 -10.25 -1.55
C GLU A 144 -13.31 -10.48 -2.22
N GLY A 145 -12.90 -11.75 -2.26
CA GLY A 145 -11.72 -12.17 -3.01
C GLY A 145 -11.93 -11.98 -4.51
N ILE A 146 -10.83 -11.71 -5.23
CA ILE A 146 -10.84 -11.59 -6.69
C ILE A 146 -9.87 -12.62 -7.26
N ASN A 147 -10.33 -13.44 -8.20
CA ASN A 147 -9.51 -14.51 -8.79
C ASN A 147 -8.93 -15.38 -7.64
N SER A 148 -7.61 -15.60 -7.62
CA SER A 148 -6.90 -16.31 -6.56
C SER A 148 -6.38 -15.37 -5.46
N THR A 149 -7.21 -14.43 -5.00
CA THR A 149 -6.82 -13.51 -3.93
C THR A 149 -7.82 -13.51 -2.79
N GLN A 150 -7.32 -13.25 -1.59
CA GLN A 150 -8.13 -12.96 -0.41
C GLN A 150 -8.24 -11.44 -0.26
N GLY A 151 -9.47 -10.94 -0.32
CA GLY A 151 -9.77 -9.55 -0.01
C GLY A 151 -9.81 -9.30 1.50
N TYR A 152 -9.34 -8.14 1.94
CA TYR A 152 -9.50 -7.71 3.34
C TYR A 152 -9.53 -6.19 3.47
N ALA A 153 -10.17 -5.69 4.52
CA ALA A 153 -10.16 -4.29 4.89
C ALA A 153 -9.11 -4.02 5.99
N SER A 154 -8.54 -2.82 6.03
CA SER A 154 -7.63 -2.40 7.10
C SER A 154 -8.30 -2.41 8.48
N GLN A 155 -9.62 -2.27 8.52
CA GLN A 155 -10.45 -2.50 9.71
C GLN A 155 -11.70 -3.26 9.25
N GLY A 156 -11.84 -4.51 9.70
CA GLY A 156 -13.00 -5.35 9.38
C GLY A 156 -14.27 -4.95 10.14
N ILE A 157 -14.13 -4.33 11.31
CA ILE A 157 -15.23 -3.80 12.12
C ILE A 157 -15.01 -2.32 12.36
N VAL A 158 -16.06 -1.52 12.16
CA VAL A 158 -16.02 -0.06 12.25
C VAL A 158 -17.20 0.45 13.03
N ASN A 159 -16.92 1.14 14.15
CA ASN A 159 -17.91 1.96 14.87
C ASN A 159 -17.92 3.38 14.29
N LEU A 160 -19.11 3.91 13.97
CA LEU A 160 -19.33 5.28 13.52
C LEU A 160 -20.12 6.04 14.56
N ALA A 161 -19.67 7.26 14.87
CA ALA A 161 -20.32 8.26 15.72
C ALA A 161 -20.91 9.41 14.87
N MET A 162 -21.77 10.25 15.45
CA MET A 162 -22.40 11.38 14.73
C MET A 162 -21.33 12.30 14.10
N GLY A 163 -21.51 12.65 12.82
CA GLY A 163 -20.57 13.50 12.07
C GLY A 163 -19.18 12.89 11.82
N GLN A 164 -18.93 11.66 12.27
CA GLN A 164 -17.63 11.03 12.13
C GLN A 164 -17.37 10.57 10.69
N SER A 165 -16.13 10.70 10.26
CA SER A 165 -15.64 10.08 9.03
C SER A 165 -14.48 9.12 9.32
N LYS A 166 -14.49 7.94 8.69
CA LYS A 166 -13.39 6.97 8.79
C LYS A 166 -12.84 6.62 7.42
N LYS A 167 -11.52 6.43 7.36
CA LYS A 167 -10.81 5.98 6.15
C LYS A 167 -10.48 4.50 6.31
N ILE A 168 -10.86 3.70 5.32
CA ILE A 168 -10.68 2.25 5.33
C ILE A 168 -10.00 1.86 4.04
N SER A 169 -8.87 1.17 4.14
CA SER A 169 -8.16 0.66 2.96
C SER A 169 -8.67 -0.73 2.63
N VAL A 170 -8.97 -0.96 1.35
CA VAL A 170 -9.25 -2.28 0.78
C VAL A 170 -7.93 -2.86 0.27
N ASN A 171 -7.68 -4.14 0.53
CA ASN A 171 -6.44 -4.80 0.17
C ASN A 171 -6.70 -6.22 -0.35
N TYR A 172 -5.73 -6.76 -1.09
CA TYR A 172 -5.80 -8.07 -1.71
C TYR A 172 -4.50 -8.82 -1.53
N LYS A 173 -4.55 -10.01 -0.92
CA LYS A 173 -3.43 -10.91 -0.76
C LYS A 173 -3.52 -12.04 -1.79
N ASN A 174 -2.46 -12.29 -2.56
CA ASN A 174 -2.40 -13.48 -3.42
C ASN A 174 -2.27 -14.72 -2.54
N ILE A 175 -3.26 -15.63 -2.58
CA ILE A 175 -3.28 -16.83 -1.72
C ILE A 175 -2.36 -17.94 -2.24
N HIS A 176 -1.74 -17.74 -3.40
CA HIS A 176 -0.76 -18.63 -3.98
C HIS A 176 0.64 -18.02 -3.99
N ALA A 177 0.84 -16.85 -3.38
CA ALA A 177 2.16 -16.25 -3.28
C ALA A 177 3.05 -17.03 -2.29
N ALA A 178 4.29 -17.25 -2.69
CA ALA A 178 5.38 -17.73 -1.85
C ALA A 178 6.57 -16.77 -1.97
N SER A 179 7.49 -16.88 -1.01
CA SER A 179 8.77 -16.18 -1.05
C SER A 179 9.92 -17.16 -1.16
N LEU A 180 11.03 -16.71 -1.74
CA LEU A 180 12.25 -17.47 -1.90
C LEU A 180 13.42 -16.64 -1.38
N SER A 181 14.12 -17.14 -0.36
CA SER A 181 15.36 -16.54 0.12
C SER A 181 16.54 -17.34 -0.42
N ILE A 182 17.40 -16.69 -1.21
CA ILE A 182 18.55 -17.32 -1.87
C ILE A 182 19.84 -16.78 -1.26
N TYR A 183 20.70 -17.68 -0.79
CA TYR A 183 22.05 -17.37 -0.33
C TYR A 183 23.09 -17.93 -1.30
N PRO A 184 23.64 -17.10 -2.23
CA PRO A 184 24.71 -17.51 -3.12
C PRO A 184 26.07 -17.44 -2.39
N LYS A 185 26.61 -18.60 -2.01
CA LYS A 185 27.89 -18.73 -1.32
C LYS A 185 29.04 -18.80 -2.33
N ALA A 186 29.99 -17.88 -2.22
CA ALA A 186 31.21 -17.86 -3.05
C ALA A 186 32.39 -17.24 -2.28
N ALA A 187 33.62 -17.64 -2.58
CA ALA A 187 34.82 -17.07 -1.97
C ALA A 187 35.24 -15.69 -2.55
N ILE A 188 34.25 -14.85 -2.89
CA ILE A 188 34.40 -13.52 -3.51
C ILE A 188 33.25 -12.61 -3.09
N SER A 189 33.46 -11.29 -3.23
CA SER A 189 32.38 -10.29 -3.22
C SER A 189 31.89 -10.02 -4.64
N GLY A 190 30.66 -9.55 -4.78
CA GLY A 190 30.07 -9.16 -6.07
C GLY A 190 28.62 -9.61 -6.19
N SER A 191 28.12 -9.63 -7.42
CA SER A 191 26.77 -10.11 -7.72
C SER A 191 26.73 -10.97 -8.97
N VAL A 192 25.82 -11.93 -9.00
CA VAL A 192 25.60 -12.84 -10.13
C VAL A 192 24.19 -12.70 -10.68
N GLY A 193 24.04 -12.75 -12.00
CA GLY A 193 22.73 -12.77 -12.65
C GLY A 193 21.99 -14.07 -12.36
N VAL A 194 20.67 -13.99 -12.16
CA VAL A 194 19.82 -15.15 -11.94
C VAL A 194 18.54 -15.07 -12.76
N LYS A 195 18.05 -16.22 -13.20
CA LYS A 195 16.71 -16.44 -13.74
C LYS A 195 16.02 -17.54 -12.93
N ILE A 196 14.74 -17.36 -12.64
CA ILE A 196 13.90 -18.42 -12.09
C ILE A 196 12.89 -18.78 -13.17
N LEU A 197 12.87 -20.07 -13.52
CA LEU A 197 12.01 -20.62 -14.54
C LEU A 197 10.92 -21.47 -13.89
N ASP A 198 9.69 -21.37 -14.40
CA ASP A 198 8.62 -22.29 -14.03
C ASP A 198 8.78 -23.66 -14.71
N SER A 199 7.85 -24.57 -14.42
CA SER A 199 7.83 -25.92 -14.98
C SER A 199 7.72 -25.98 -16.52
N LYS A 200 7.35 -24.88 -17.18
CA LYS A 200 7.24 -24.76 -18.64
C LYS A 200 8.48 -24.10 -19.26
N GLY A 201 9.47 -23.73 -18.45
CA GLY A 201 10.63 -22.96 -18.90
C GLY A 201 10.36 -21.47 -19.08
N THR A 202 9.24 -20.94 -18.56
CA THR A 202 8.93 -19.50 -18.61
C THR A 202 9.69 -18.80 -17.50
N VAL A 203 10.36 -17.69 -17.82
CA VAL A 203 11.04 -16.87 -16.82
C VAL A 203 10.00 -16.14 -15.97
N VAL A 204 9.93 -16.48 -14.68
CA VAL A 204 9.05 -15.81 -13.70
C VAL A 204 9.76 -14.74 -12.89
N TYR A 205 11.09 -14.79 -12.84
CA TYR A 205 11.93 -13.77 -12.22
C TYR A 205 13.28 -13.71 -12.94
N GLN A 206 13.81 -12.49 -13.09
CA GLN A 206 15.17 -12.25 -13.56
C GLN A 206 15.76 -11.07 -12.79
N GLY A 207 17.00 -11.23 -12.29
CA GLY A 207 17.64 -10.22 -11.46
C GLY A 207 19.10 -10.53 -11.18
N SER A 208 19.61 -9.99 -10.07
CA SER A 208 20.98 -10.22 -9.60
C SER A 208 20.95 -10.59 -8.12
N LEU A 209 21.79 -11.54 -7.72
CA LEU A 209 21.97 -11.97 -6.34
C LEU A 209 23.35 -11.51 -5.86
N VAL A 210 23.41 -10.91 -4.68
CA VAL A 210 24.67 -10.49 -4.05
C VAL A 210 25.31 -11.70 -3.35
N PHE A 211 26.59 -11.96 -3.64
CA PHE A 211 27.34 -13.05 -3.03
C PHE A 211 27.44 -12.89 -1.51
N ASN A 212 27.32 -14.01 -0.79
CA ASN A 212 27.42 -14.13 0.66
C ASN A 212 26.41 -13.26 1.44
N GLN A 213 25.25 -13.02 0.84
CA GLN A 213 24.13 -12.30 1.46
C GLN A 213 22.81 -13.00 1.13
N GLU A 214 21.82 -12.84 1.99
CA GLU A 214 20.47 -13.31 1.68
C GLU A 214 19.80 -12.38 0.68
N ASN A 215 19.21 -12.97 -0.37
CA ASN A 215 18.47 -12.27 -1.40
C ASN A 215 17.04 -12.81 -1.42
N THR A 216 16.07 -12.02 -0.98
CA THR A 216 14.66 -12.45 -0.92
C THR A 216 13.87 -11.99 -2.14
N ILE A 217 13.15 -12.93 -2.74
CA ILE A 217 12.23 -12.71 -3.84
C ILE A 217 10.82 -13.01 -3.32
N TYR A 218 9.92 -12.03 -3.45
CA TYR A 218 8.55 -12.11 -2.96
C TYR A 218 7.56 -12.42 -4.09
N ASP A 219 6.33 -12.78 -3.71
CA ASP A 219 5.17 -12.92 -4.59
C ASP A 219 5.34 -13.90 -5.78
N ILE A 220 6.08 -14.98 -5.58
CA ILE A 220 6.19 -16.06 -6.57
C ILE A 220 4.92 -16.92 -6.52
N ASP A 221 4.18 -16.99 -7.63
CA ASP A 221 2.90 -17.71 -7.74
C ASP A 221 3.10 -19.23 -7.80
N VAL A 222 2.88 -19.96 -6.70
CA VAL A 222 3.16 -21.41 -6.65
C VAL A 222 2.36 -22.27 -7.64
N THR A 223 1.29 -21.75 -8.25
CA THR A 223 0.46 -22.51 -9.20
C THR A 223 1.19 -22.88 -10.50
N LYS A 224 2.36 -22.28 -10.78
CA LYS A 224 3.20 -22.63 -11.95
C LYS A 224 4.03 -23.90 -11.76
N GLY A 225 3.93 -24.55 -10.61
CA GLY A 225 4.56 -25.84 -10.32
C GLY A 225 5.94 -25.71 -9.67
N LYS A 226 6.83 -26.65 -10.00
CA LYS A 226 8.23 -26.60 -9.54
C LYS A 226 9.00 -25.51 -10.29
N TYR A 227 9.99 -24.96 -9.61
CA TYR A 227 10.81 -23.86 -10.13
C TYR A 227 12.26 -24.27 -10.27
N MET A 228 12.91 -23.79 -11.31
CA MET A 228 14.34 -23.98 -11.52
C MET A 228 15.05 -22.65 -11.38
N ILE A 229 16.00 -22.58 -10.45
CA ILE A 229 16.88 -21.44 -10.26
C ILE A 229 18.11 -21.66 -11.14
N HIS A 230 18.28 -20.80 -12.14
CA HIS A 230 19.43 -20.77 -13.03
C HIS A 230 20.26 -19.54 -12.71
N ALA A 231 21.45 -19.72 -12.14
CA ALA A 231 22.39 -18.64 -11.94
C ALA A 231 23.45 -18.64 -13.05
N ASN A 232 23.72 -17.47 -13.61
CA ASN A 232 24.73 -17.31 -14.64
C ASN A 232 26.13 -17.60 -14.06
N SER A 233 27.11 -17.82 -14.93
CA SER A 233 28.50 -17.84 -14.50
C SER A 233 28.99 -16.43 -14.17
N TYR A 234 29.89 -16.31 -13.19
CA TYR A 234 30.53 -15.06 -12.82
C TYR A 234 32.05 -15.20 -12.96
N ILE A 235 32.71 -14.23 -13.60
CA ILE A 235 34.15 -14.31 -13.88
C ILE A 235 34.84 -13.12 -13.24
N VAL A 236 35.83 -13.40 -12.41
CA VAL A 236 36.65 -12.37 -11.75
C VAL A 236 38.05 -12.92 -11.51
N ALA A 237 39.05 -12.07 -11.70
CA ALA A 237 40.45 -12.36 -11.38
C ALA A 237 40.98 -13.72 -11.90
N GLY A 238 40.65 -14.09 -13.15
CA GLY A 238 41.16 -15.34 -13.74
C GLY A 238 40.38 -16.61 -13.39
N LYS A 239 39.30 -16.49 -12.61
CA LYS A 239 38.47 -17.62 -12.19
C LYS A 239 37.04 -17.45 -12.65
N VAL A 240 36.41 -18.56 -12.99
CA VAL A 240 34.96 -18.64 -13.16
C VAL A 240 34.34 -19.25 -11.91
N TYR A 241 33.19 -18.70 -11.53
CA TYR A 241 32.35 -19.15 -10.44
C TYR A 241 31.04 -19.63 -11.06
N LYS A 242 30.65 -20.88 -10.77
CA LYS A 242 29.42 -21.49 -11.29
C LYS A 242 28.77 -22.38 -10.24
N THR A 243 27.45 -22.43 -10.26
CA THR A 243 26.62 -23.37 -9.49
C THR A 243 25.77 -24.17 -10.47
N PRO A 244 25.42 -25.44 -10.18
CA PRO A 244 24.40 -26.14 -10.94
C PRO A 244 23.02 -25.49 -10.77
N ASP A 245 22.14 -25.75 -11.72
CA ASP A 245 20.73 -25.40 -11.63
C ASP A 245 20.09 -26.08 -10.42
N THR A 246 19.25 -25.34 -9.68
CA THR A 246 18.63 -25.84 -8.46
C THR A 246 17.13 -25.89 -8.61
N LEU A 247 16.55 -27.08 -8.46
CA LEU A 247 15.10 -27.27 -8.46
C LEU A 247 14.53 -26.99 -7.06
N VAL A 248 13.50 -26.16 -6.99
CA VAL A 248 12.84 -25.78 -5.74
C VAL A 248 11.33 -25.97 -5.85
N SER A 249 10.74 -26.49 -4.77
CA SER A 249 9.30 -26.55 -4.57
C SER A 249 8.90 -25.43 -3.61
N LEU A 250 7.91 -24.63 -4.01
CA LEU A 250 7.38 -23.54 -3.19
C LEU A 250 6.03 -23.92 -2.60
N SER A 251 5.67 -23.31 -1.48
CA SER A 251 4.38 -23.50 -0.82
C SER A 251 3.78 -22.13 -0.49
N PRO A 252 2.45 -21.95 -0.64
CA PRO A 252 1.82 -20.68 -0.34
C PRO A 252 2.14 -20.19 1.06
N ASP A 253 2.29 -18.87 1.22
CA ASP A 253 2.54 -18.19 2.50
C ASP A 253 3.81 -18.65 3.24
N LYS A 254 4.73 -19.33 2.56
CA LYS A 254 6.01 -19.75 3.12
C LYS A 254 7.18 -19.10 2.39
N THR A 255 8.26 -18.90 3.14
CA THR A 255 9.57 -18.59 2.58
C THR A 255 10.38 -19.87 2.48
N THR A 256 10.79 -20.24 1.27
CA THR A 256 11.72 -21.34 1.06
C THR A 256 13.15 -20.80 1.04
N ASN A 257 14.05 -21.39 1.81
CA ASN A 257 15.46 -21.00 1.83
C ASN A 257 16.28 -21.91 0.90
N VAL A 258 17.13 -21.32 0.06
CA VAL A 258 17.99 -22.05 -0.89
C VAL A 258 19.41 -21.54 -0.80
N ASN A 259 20.36 -22.46 -0.67
CA ASN A 259 21.79 -22.16 -0.74
C ASN A 259 22.30 -22.54 -2.13
N LEU A 260 22.93 -21.59 -2.82
CA LEU A 260 23.65 -21.86 -4.06
C LEU A 260 25.14 -21.84 -3.76
N ASN A 261 25.79 -23.00 -3.82
CA ASN A 261 27.23 -23.10 -3.58
C ASN A 261 27.96 -22.97 -4.93
N PHE A 262 28.72 -21.90 -5.09
CA PHE A 262 29.48 -21.67 -6.31
C PHE A 262 30.86 -22.32 -6.20
N ASP A 263 31.09 -23.31 -7.05
CA ASP A 263 32.41 -23.84 -7.31
C ASP A 263 33.21 -22.87 -8.17
N ASN A 264 34.53 -22.90 -8.03
CA ASN A 264 35.42 -22.08 -8.85
C ASN A 264 36.62 -22.86 -9.36
N TRP A 265 37.04 -22.50 -10.56
CA TRP A 265 38.27 -23.01 -11.16
C TRP A 265 38.94 -21.92 -12.00
N SER A 266 40.26 -22.03 -12.13
CA SER A 266 41.02 -21.14 -13.00
C SER A 266 40.67 -21.40 -14.46
N ILE A 267 40.56 -20.32 -15.22
CA ILE A 267 40.32 -20.37 -16.66
C ILE A 267 41.30 -19.46 -17.37
N ALA A 268 41.57 -19.77 -18.63
CA ALA A 268 42.19 -18.79 -19.51
C ALA A 268 41.22 -17.60 -19.63
N ILE A 269 41.75 -16.38 -19.49
CA ILE A 269 40.96 -15.15 -19.53
C ILE A 269 41.32 -14.27 -20.72
N SER A 270 40.31 -13.53 -21.17
CA SER A 270 40.41 -12.40 -22.09
C SER A 270 40.15 -11.13 -21.28
N ARG A 271 41.11 -10.19 -21.30
CA ARG A 271 40.96 -8.88 -20.64
C ARG A 271 40.34 -7.88 -21.61
N VAL A 272 39.37 -7.10 -21.15
CA VAL A 272 38.81 -5.99 -21.92
C VAL A 272 39.01 -4.71 -21.13
N ASP A 273 39.80 -3.79 -21.67
CA ASP A 273 40.01 -2.46 -21.09
C ASP A 273 39.14 -1.46 -21.84
N VAL A 274 38.19 -0.84 -21.13
CA VAL A 274 37.28 0.16 -21.69
C VAL A 274 37.72 1.55 -21.24
N VAL A 275 38.17 2.36 -22.19
CA VAL A 275 38.50 3.77 -21.96
C VAL A 275 37.24 4.62 -22.12
N ILE A 276 36.84 5.30 -21.05
CA ILE A 276 35.73 6.26 -21.07
C ILE A 276 36.30 7.67 -21.12
N SER A 277 35.91 8.43 -22.14
CA SER A 277 36.31 9.82 -22.33
C SER A 277 35.11 10.75 -22.52
N ASN A 278 35.29 12.01 -22.10
CA ASN A 278 34.30 13.09 -22.16
C ASN A 278 33.00 12.86 -21.38
N LEU A 279 32.96 11.96 -20.39
CA LEU A 279 31.81 11.85 -19.49
C LEU A 279 31.67 13.15 -18.67
N PRO A 280 30.51 13.83 -18.70
CA PRO A 280 30.31 15.07 -17.96
C PRO A 280 30.51 14.89 -16.46
N LYS A 281 31.08 15.91 -15.80
CA LYS A 281 31.35 15.88 -14.36
C LYS A 281 30.06 15.61 -13.57
N GLY A 282 30.13 14.66 -12.64
CA GLY A 282 28.99 14.27 -11.80
C GLY A 282 27.95 13.36 -12.46
N LYS A 283 28.19 12.90 -13.70
CA LYS A 283 27.39 11.84 -14.32
C LYS A 283 27.97 10.47 -14.01
N GLU A 284 27.07 9.51 -13.83
CA GLU A 284 27.38 8.09 -13.72
C GLU A 284 26.82 7.37 -14.95
N ALA A 285 27.49 6.30 -15.35
CA ALA A 285 27.06 5.44 -16.45
C ALA A 285 27.20 3.98 -16.05
N LYS A 286 26.55 3.09 -16.79
CA LYS A 286 26.71 1.64 -16.61
C LYS A 286 27.12 1.01 -17.92
N LEU A 287 28.27 0.35 -17.94
CA LEU A 287 28.66 -0.51 -19.06
C LEU A 287 27.93 -1.83 -18.93
N LYS A 288 27.44 -2.34 -20.06
CA LYS A 288 26.74 -3.61 -20.15
C LYS A 288 27.36 -4.45 -21.26
N PHE A 289 27.87 -5.60 -20.88
CA PHE A 289 28.41 -6.61 -21.79
C PHE A 289 27.41 -7.74 -21.90
N MET A 290 26.94 -8.04 -23.11
CA MET A 290 25.96 -9.11 -23.33
C MET A 290 26.45 -10.07 -24.40
N ASN A 291 26.37 -11.37 -24.14
CA ASN A 291 26.64 -12.39 -25.15
C ASN A 291 25.32 -12.95 -25.75
N ASN A 292 25.46 -13.83 -26.74
CA ASN A 292 24.32 -14.40 -27.45
C ASN A 292 23.57 -15.47 -26.62
N THR A 293 24.14 -15.96 -25.52
CA THR A 293 23.45 -16.89 -24.58
C THR A 293 22.59 -16.14 -23.56
N GLY A 294 22.67 -14.81 -23.52
CA GLY A 294 21.91 -13.96 -22.61
C GLY A 294 22.59 -13.73 -21.27
N ASP A 295 23.89 -14.05 -21.14
CA ASP A 295 24.70 -13.59 -20.03
C ASP A 295 24.92 -12.09 -20.13
N VAL A 296 24.89 -11.44 -18.98
CA VAL A 296 25.07 -10.00 -18.84
C VAL A 296 26.09 -9.74 -17.75
N GLN A 297 27.16 -8.99 -18.07
CA GLN A 297 28.07 -8.43 -17.07
C GLN A 297 27.92 -6.90 -17.08
N THR A 298 27.92 -6.28 -15.91
CA THR A 298 27.77 -4.83 -15.77
C THR A 298 28.90 -4.22 -14.97
N VAL A 299 29.34 -3.03 -15.36
CA VAL A 299 30.36 -2.24 -14.66
C VAL A 299 29.85 -0.82 -14.46
N ASP A 300 29.84 -0.35 -13.21
CA ASP A 300 29.49 1.04 -12.90
C ASP A 300 30.68 1.97 -13.21
N VAL A 301 30.38 3.08 -13.88
CA VAL A 301 31.34 4.07 -14.35
C VAL A 301 31.07 5.40 -13.68
N LYS A 302 32.08 5.87 -12.93
CA LYS A 302 32.06 7.13 -12.17
C LYS A 302 33.19 8.04 -12.64
N GLY A 303 33.00 8.66 -13.80
CA GLY A 303 33.96 9.56 -14.41
C GLY A 303 34.70 8.99 -15.62
N ASN A 304 35.67 9.77 -16.11
CA ASN A 304 36.57 9.37 -17.18
C ASN A 304 37.68 8.48 -16.63
N GLY A 305 38.14 7.51 -17.42
CA GLY A 305 39.20 6.60 -17.01
C GLY A 305 39.20 5.27 -17.77
N VAL A 306 39.99 4.32 -17.28
CA VAL A 306 40.07 2.96 -17.82
C VAL A 306 39.34 2.02 -16.87
N TYR A 307 38.39 1.25 -17.41
CA TYR A 307 37.60 0.26 -16.70
C TYR A 307 37.92 -1.12 -17.26
N THR A 308 38.49 -1.99 -16.43
CA THR A 308 38.90 -3.33 -16.83
C THR A 308 37.83 -4.35 -16.47
N GLN A 309 37.45 -5.18 -17.45
CA GLN A 309 36.54 -6.32 -17.27
C GLN A 309 37.19 -7.61 -17.79
N MET A 310 36.94 -8.72 -17.11
CA MET A 310 37.52 -10.02 -17.45
C MET A 310 36.46 -10.98 -17.98
N PHE A 311 36.80 -11.72 -19.03
CA PHE A 311 35.94 -12.70 -19.68
C PHE A 311 36.65 -14.05 -19.79
N ALA A 312 35.88 -15.13 -19.92
CA ALA A 312 36.46 -16.42 -20.25
C ALA A 312 37.06 -16.35 -21.65
N LYS A 313 38.25 -16.93 -21.84
CA LYS A 313 38.87 -17.06 -23.16
C LYS A 313 38.27 -18.25 -23.93
N ASP A 314 36.98 -18.16 -24.23
CA ASP A 314 36.15 -19.23 -24.79
C ASP A 314 35.70 -18.98 -26.24
N GLY A 315 36.05 -17.82 -26.81
CA GLY A 315 35.62 -17.42 -28.16
C GLY A 315 34.20 -16.88 -28.25
N SER A 316 33.47 -16.76 -27.14
CA SER A 316 32.14 -16.16 -27.10
C SER A 316 32.16 -14.73 -27.63
N GLN A 317 31.14 -14.37 -28.41
CA GLN A 317 30.94 -13.01 -28.90
C GLN A 317 30.15 -12.19 -27.88
N TRP A 318 30.70 -11.06 -27.48
CA TRP A 318 30.10 -10.11 -26.54
C TRP A 318 29.82 -8.78 -27.24
N ARG A 319 28.71 -8.15 -26.89
CA ARG A 319 28.34 -6.79 -27.29
C ARG A 319 28.53 -5.84 -26.11
N LEU A 320 29.13 -4.69 -26.36
CA LEU A 320 29.32 -3.62 -25.38
C LEU A 320 28.28 -2.53 -25.59
N MET A 321 27.57 -2.18 -24.53
CA MET A 321 26.59 -1.10 -24.46
C MET A 321 26.93 -0.19 -23.28
N ALA A 322 26.48 1.06 -23.35
CA ALA A 322 26.56 2.01 -22.24
C ALA A 322 25.18 2.60 -21.99
N ASP A 323 24.68 2.41 -20.77
CA ASP A 323 23.44 2.99 -20.29
C ASP A 323 23.75 4.28 -19.51
N GLY A 324 22.91 5.31 -19.66
CA GLY A 324 23.09 6.61 -18.99
C GLY A 324 24.01 7.59 -19.73
N ILE A 325 24.51 7.24 -20.93
CA ILE A 325 25.30 8.11 -21.79
C ILE A 325 24.53 8.37 -23.10
N ASP A 326 24.05 9.61 -23.28
CA ASP A 326 23.43 10.02 -24.53
C ASP A 326 24.50 10.16 -25.64
N ARG A 327 24.20 9.65 -26.84
CA ARG A 327 25.04 9.78 -28.05
C ARG A 327 26.49 9.28 -27.86
N ALA A 328 26.66 8.16 -27.15
CA ALA A 328 27.96 7.51 -27.00
C ALA A 328 28.45 6.92 -28.33
N SER A 329 29.71 7.20 -28.70
CA SER A 329 30.43 6.45 -29.74
C SER A 329 31.18 5.31 -29.07
N ILE A 330 30.85 4.06 -29.43
CA ILE A 330 31.43 2.84 -28.85
C ILE A 330 32.23 2.12 -29.94
N PHE A 331 33.50 1.85 -29.68
CA PHE A 331 34.36 1.06 -30.58
C PHE A 331 35.32 0.14 -29.81
N PRO A 332 35.37 -1.17 -30.11
CA PRO A 332 34.43 -1.89 -30.97
C PRO A 332 33.09 -2.10 -30.24
N LYS A 333 31.98 -2.20 -30.99
CA LYS A 333 30.65 -2.51 -30.43
C LYS A 333 30.51 -3.97 -29.98
N SER A 334 31.34 -4.84 -30.52
CA SER A 334 31.42 -6.23 -30.13
C SER A 334 32.84 -6.75 -30.24
N PHE A 335 33.14 -7.79 -29.48
CA PHE A 335 34.43 -8.48 -29.50
C PHE A 335 34.22 -9.97 -29.24
N ASN A 336 35.19 -10.78 -29.67
CA ASN A 336 35.24 -12.19 -29.31
C ASN A 336 36.20 -12.36 -28.15
N ALA A 337 35.79 -13.08 -27.12
CA ALA A 337 36.61 -13.41 -25.97
C ALA A 337 37.62 -14.53 -26.30
N ASN A 338 38.42 -14.35 -27.35
CA ASN A 338 39.54 -15.23 -27.73
C ASN A 338 40.88 -14.47 -27.76
N GLN A 339 40.85 -13.14 -27.77
CA GLN A 339 42.06 -12.33 -27.70
C GLN A 339 42.50 -12.16 -26.24
N SER A 340 43.81 -12.14 -25.96
CA SER A 340 44.29 -11.97 -24.59
C SER A 340 43.97 -10.58 -24.01
N CYS A 341 43.89 -9.56 -24.87
CA CYS A 341 43.48 -8.20 -24.52
C CYS A 341 42.65 -7.59 -25.64
N VAL A 342 41.54 -6.93 -25.31
CA VAL A 342 40.71 -6.12 -26.21
C VAL A 342 40.65 -4.72 -25.63
N ASN A 343 40.98 -3.71 -26.44
CA ASN A 343 40.83 -2.31 -26.05
C ASN A 343 39.54 -1.78 -26.65
N ALA A 344 38.65 -1.26 -25.81
CA ALA A 344 37.44 -0.57 -26.22
C ALA A 344 37.48 0.89 -25.79
N THR A 345 36.84 1.75 -26.56
CA THR A 345 36.71 3.18 -26.26
C THR A 345 35.25 3.57 -26.33
N ILE A 346 34.81 4.33 -25.33
CA ILE A 346 33.52 5.01 -25.34
C ILE A 346 33.77 6.51 -25.17
N THR A 347 33.42 7.26 -26.21
CA THR A 347 33.51 8.71 -26.20
C THR A 347 32.11 9.29 -26.15
N THR A 348 31.84 10.12 -25.15
CA THR A 348 30.58 10.87 -25.09
C THR A 348 30.72 12.18 -25.87
N GLN A 349 29.66 12.59 -26.57
CA GLN A 349 29.65 13.90 -27.24
C GLN A 349 29.24 14.97 -26.22
N SER A 350 30.10 15.96 -25.97
CA SER A 350 29.68 17.14 -25.21
C SER A 350 28.69 17.94 -26.06
N LYS A 351 27.58 18.37 -25.45
CA LYS A 351 26.81 19.50 -25.99
C LYS A 351 27.54 20.80 -25.71
#